data_AF-A0A925SM11-F1
#
_entry.id   AF-A0A925SM11-F1
#
_cell.length_a   1.000
_cell.length_b   1.000
_cell.length_c   1.000
_cell.angle_alpha   90.00
_cell.angle_beta   90.00
_cell.angle_gamma   90.00
#
_symmetry.space_group_name_H-M   'P 1'
#
loop_
_entity.id
_entity.type
_entity.pdbx_description
1 polymer ?
#
loop_
_entity_poly.entity_id
_entity_poly.type
_entity_poly.pdbx_seq_one_letter_code
_entity_poly.pdbx_strand_id
1 'polypeptide(L)'
;MAFELAGPELGIRFLREAEPLELSPMERARLSLLRELFEDEGLWAGAARVASFIEIVDRVRVAGEAELALNFLLAVAQRCWWANLEQETRDLVVAAAERMPLSTESPALIAILAFADPIEQGATVIDRISQIGPEAGLDSAGIRLIGAAATAVGAFDLSPGFLAASVDGLRAEGRLGLLAQALVSQAWAAVFLGNWNVATPAAEEAGRLARETAQPRWAAAADLAEASLAALRGDSDAADALATEAERLLMPMSAHPTLAFAQLARGLSALGRGAHGNAYEHLRRMFDPADVAYHPFVRYWVVGDLAEAAARSGHADEARALLEELESVAQKSRSPLLLVGLGYARALLAEGGDAEALFHAGLGADLTAWPFYRARLLMAYGSWLRRQRRVAESRTSLRAARDTFDALGAIPWGERAREELRASGETSRARTPEARDQLTPQELQIARMAAEGLTNREIGQKLYLSHRTVGAHLRRIFPKLGVASRRHLTAALPGEGASRT
;
A
#
# COMPACT_ATOMS: atom_id res chain seq x y z
N MET A 1 20.20 8.86 -17.44
CA MET A 1 20.82 7.56 -17.79
C MET A 1 21.36 6.80 -16.58
N ALA A 2 22.44 7.23 -15.89
CA ALA A 2 23.00 6.45 -14.77
C ALA A 2 21.99 6.20 -13.62
N PHE A 3 21.11 7.16 -13.34
CA PHE A 3 20.08 7.04 -12.30
C PHE A 3 18.96 6.04 -12.65
N GLU A 4 18.60 5.90 -13.93
CA GLU A 4 17.59 4.92 -14.36
C GLU A 4 18.17 3.50 -14.49
N LEU A 5 19.50 3.35 -14.51
CA LEU A 5 20.17 2.12 -14.95
C LEU A 5 21.20 1.54 -13.97
N ALA A 6 21.72 2.28 -12.97
CA ALA A 6 22.92 1.85 -12.24
C ALA A 6 23.00 2.13 -10.73
N GLY A 7 21.94 2.65 -10.09
CA GLY A 7 21.84 2.78 -8.62
C GLY A 7 22.44 4.08 -8.02
N PRO A 8 22.11 4.40 -6.75
CA PRO A 8 22.45 5.67 -6.09
C PRO A 8 23.95 5.86 -5.85
N GLU A 9 24.72 4.79 -5.58
CA GLU A 9 26.17 4.87 -5.35
C GLU A 9 26.94 5.34 -6.59
N LEU A 10 26.51 4.89 -7.78
CA LEU A 10 27.11 5.31 -9.04
C LEU A 10 26.78 6.78 -9.35
N GLY A 11 25.57 7.21 -8.99
CA GLY A 11 25.14 8.61 -9.07
C GLY A 11 26.01 9.52 -8.20
N ILE A 12 26.18 9.20 -6.92
CA ILE A 12 27.01 9.97 -5.98
C ILE A 12 28.46 10.04 -6.47
N ARG A 13 29.00 8.94 -6.98
CA ARG A 13 30.34 8.92 -7.56
C ARG A 13 30.47 9.88 -8.76
N PHE A 14 29.53 9.86 -9.69
CA PHE A 14 29.55 10.79 -10.83
C PHE A 14 29.37 12.25 -10.41
N LEU A 15 28.62 12.52 -9.35
CA LEU A 15 28.50 13.88 -8.80
C LEU A 15 29.83 14.39 -8.25
N ARG A 16 30.56 13.56 -7.51
CA ARG A 16 31.91 13.89 -7.01
C ARG A 16 32.93 14.06 -8.13
N GLU A 17 32.85 13.24 -9.18
CA GLU A 17 33.72 13.35 -10.36
C GLU A 17 33.41 14.61 -11.19
N ALA A 18 32.17 15.13 -11.14
CA ALA A 18 31.75 16.34 -11.84
C ALA A 18 32.05 17.65 -11.08
N GLU A 19 32.29 17.59 -9.77
CA GLU A 19 32.54 18.75 -8.90
C GLU A 19 33.77 19.61 -9.27
N PRO A 20 34.92 19.04 -9.70
CA PRO A 20 36.08 19.85 -10.11
C PRO A 20 35.99 20.39 -11.55
N LEU A 21 34.93 20.09 -12.30
CA LEU A 21 34.81 20.52 -13.70
C LEU A 21 34.39 22.00 -13.81
N GLU A 22 34.86 22.69 -14.86
CA GLU A 22 34.33 24.01 -15.20
C GLU A 22 32.92 23.88 -15.79
N LEU A 23 31.93 23.92 -14.90
CA LEU A 23 30.52 23.84 -15.24
C LEU A 23 29.94 25.24 -15.54
N SER A 24 28.97 25.31 -16.44
CA SER A 24 28.13 26.51 -16.60
C SER A 24 27.31 26.76 -15.32
N PRO A 25 26.76 27.98 -15.11
CA PRO A 25 25.84 28.24 -14.01
C PRO A 25 24.65 27.28 -13.95
N MET A 26 24.15 26.82 -15.11
CA MET A 26 23.05 25.86 -15.21
C MET A 26 23.50 24.45 -14.79
N GLU A 27 24.67 24.00 -15.25
CA GLU A 27 25.22 22.70 -14.86
C GLU A 27 25.61 22.65 -13.39
N ARG A 28 26.09 23.78 -12.82
CA ARG A 28 26.28 23.90 -11.36
C ARG A 28 24.97 23.81 -10.60
N ALA A 29 23.93 24.53 -11.03
CA ALA A 29 22.61 24.44 -10.41
C ALA A 29 22.07 23.00 -10.46
N ARG A 30 22.24 22.32 -11.60
CA ARG A 30 21.89 20.91 -11.79
C ARG A 30 22.70 19.98 -10.89
N LEU A 31 24.01 20.20 -10.78
CA LEU A 31 24.88 19.39 -9.92
C LEU A 31 24.49 19.55 -8.44
N SER A 32 24.29 20.79 -7.97
CA SER A 32 23.81 21.07 -6.62
C SER A 32 22.47 20.38 -6.34
N LEU A 33 21.56 20.42 -7.31
CA LEU A 33 20.26 19.77 -7.20
C LEU A 33 20.34 18.26 -7.05
N LEU A 34 21.11 17.60 -7.91
CA LEU A 34 21.32 16.16 -7.86
C LEU A 34 22.05 15.78 -6.56
N ARG A 35 22.98 16.62 -6.08
CA ARG A 35 23.65 16.41 -4.81
C ARG A 35 22.68 16.43 -3.63
N GLU A 36 21.80 17.43 -3.56
CA GLU A 36 20.76 17.51 -2.52
C GLU A 36 19.74 16.36 -2.63
N LEU A 37 19.50 15.80 -3.82
CA LEU A 37 18.64 14.64 -4.01
C LEU A 37 19.31 13.31 -3.58
N PHE A 38 20.65 13.22 -3.57
CA PHE A 38 21.37 11.94 -3.45
C PHE A 38 22.38 11.82 -2.30
N GLU A 39 22.98 12.91 -1.83
CA GLU A 39 24.08 12.82 -0.84
C GLU A 39 23.63 12.92 0.62
N ASP A 40 22.43 13.44 0.93
CA ASP A 40 22.07 13.64 2.34
C ASP A 40 20.56 13.59 2.61
N GLU A 41 20.11 12.51 3.27
CA GLU A 41 18.70 12.24 3.54
C GLU A 41 18.10 13.18 4.61
N GLY A 42 18.92 13.98 5.31
CA GLY A 42 18.52 14.93 6.36
C GLY A 42 18.52 16.42 5.99
N LEU A 43 19.06 16.80 4.83
CA LEU A 43 19.32 18.21 4.50
C LEU A 43 18.10 19.01 4.01
N TRP A 44 16.98 18.37 3.68
CA TRP A 44 15.75 19.02 3.23
C TRP A 44 14.94 19.71 4.34
N ALA A 45 15.47 19.78 5.56
CA ALA A 45 14.80 20.44 6.68
C ALA A 45 14.74 21.96 6.47
N GLY A 46 13.55 22.47 6.15
CA GLY A 46 13.19 23.89 6.21
C GLY A 46 12.76 24.50 4.88
N ALA A 47 11.69 25.31 4.93
CA ALA A 47 11.08 25.98 3.78
C ALA A 47 12.09 26.77 2.91
N ALA A 48 13.11 27.39 3.51
CA ALA A 48 14.11 28.19 2.79
C ALA A 48 14.93 27.38 1.76
N ARG A 49 15.23 26.11 2.06
CA ARG A 49 16.00 25.26 1.15
C ARG A 49 15.13 24.75 0.00
N VAL A 50 13.88 24.40 0.27
CA VAL A 50 12.93 24.01 -0.79
C VAL A 50 12.57 25.20 -1.67
N ALA A 51 12.45 26.40 -1.12
CA ALA A 51 12.31 27.62 -1.91
C ALA A 51 13.50 27.81 -2.87
N SER A 52 14.74 27.63 -2.38
CA SER A 52 15.94 27.69 -3.22
C SER A 52 15.94 26.64 -4.34
N PHE A 53 15.43 25.44 -4.06
CA PHE A 53 15.28 24.38 -5.05
C PHE A 53 14.23 24.74 -6.10
N ILE A 54 13.08 25.27 -5.68
CA ILE A 54 12.02 25.71 -6.58
C ILE A 54 12.48 26.86 -7.47
N GLU A 55 13.32 27.76 -6.96
CA GLU A 55 13.99 28.76 -7.80
C GLU A 55 14.91 28.14 -8.86
N ILE A 56 15.57 27.01 -8.57
CA ILE A 56 16.35 26.27 -9.58
C ILE A 56 15.41 25.65 -10.61
N VAL A 57 14.32 24.99 -10.18
CA VAL A 57 13.29 24.45 -11.08
C VAL A 57 12.75 25.54 -12.00
N ASP A 58 12.40 26.72 -11.46
CA ASP A 58 11.88 27.83 -12.24
C ASP A 58 12.92 28.37 -13.23
N ARG A 59 14.20 28.44 -12.85
CA ARG A 59 15.28 28.80 -13.78
C ARG A 59 15.45 27.79 -14.92
N VAL A 60 15.44 26.50 -14.61
CA VAL A 60 15.52 25.41 -15.61
C VAL A 60 14.32 25.48 -16.56
N ARG A 61 13.12 25.72 -16.03
CA ARG A 61 11.88 25.90 -16.81
C ARG A 61 11.98 27.11 -17.75
N VAL A 62 12.39 28.27 -17.25
CA VAL A 62 12.54 29.50 -18.05
C VAL A 62 13.62 29.36 -19.13
N ALA A 63 14.66 28.56 -18.87
CA ALA A 63 15.69 28.24 -19.86
C ALA A 63 15.22 27.28 -20.98
N GLY A 64 13.97 26.81 -20.95
CA GLY A 64 13.40 25.92 -21.97
C GLY A 64 13.54 24.42 -21.67
N GLU A 65 14.11 24.04 -20.52
CA GLU A 65 14.30 22.64 -20.11
C GLU A 65 13.11 22.11 -19.27
N ALA A 66 11.89 22.22 -19.80
CA ALA A 66 10.67 21.91 -19.06
C ALA A 66 10.59 20.45 -18.55
N GLU A 67 11.09 19.48 -19.32
CA GLU A 67 11.10 18.07 -18.91
C GLU A 67 12.04 17.82 -17.73
N LEU A 68 13.20 18.49 -17.71
CA LEU A 68 14.13 18.38 -16.59
C LEU A 68 13.57 19.04 -15.32
N ALA A 69 12.98 20.23 -15.46
CA ALA A 69 12.28 20.89 -14.36
C ALA A 69 11.16 20.01 -13.78
N LEU A 70 10.42 19.32 -14.64
CA LEU A 70 9.36 18.40 -14.25
C LEU A 70 9.90 17.19 -13.47
N ASN A 71 10.99 16.57 -13.94
CA ASN A 71 11.64 15.46 -13.25
C ASN A 71 12.13 15.86 -11.86
N PHE A 72 12.64 17.08 -11.71
CA PHE A 72 13.04 17.62 -10.41
C PHE A 72 11.85 17.86 -9.48
N LEU A 73 10.76 18.45 -9.97
CA LEU A 73 9.55 18.62 -9.17
C LEU A 73 8.98 17.28 -8.72
N LEU A 74 8.97 16.26 -9.59
CA LEU A 74 8.49 14.93 -9.24
C LEU A 74 9.32 14.29 -8.12
N ALA A 75 10.64 14.45 -8.14
CA ALA A 75 11.52 13.95 -7.08
C ALA A 75 11.24 14.63 -5.73
N VAL A 76 11.03 15.96 -5.73
CA VAL A 76 10.69 16.71 -4.51
C VAL A 76 9.30 16.36 -3.99
N ALA A 77 8.32 16.22 -4.88
CA ALA A 77 6.98 15.81 -4.51
C ALA A 77 6.99 14.43 -3.85
N GLN A 78 7.70 13.46 -4.42
CA GLN A 78 7.89 12.15 -3.77
C GLN A 78 8.53 12.28 -2.39
N ARG A 79 9.50 13.19 -2.21
CA ARG A 79 10.10 13.44 -0.89
C ARG A 79 9.08 14.02 0.10
N CYS A 80 8.14 14.86 -0.32
CA CYS A 80 7.05 15.35 0.53
C CYS A 80 6.19 14.22 1.07
N TRP A 81 6.04 13.13 0.31
CA TRP A 81 5.32 11.95 0.78
C TRP A 81 6.16 11.08 1.73
N TRP A 82 7.44 10.86 1.42
CA TRP A 82 8.36 10.04 2.23
C TRP A 82 8.95 10.75 3.46
N ALA A 83 8.74 12.06 3.59
CA ALA A 83 9.21 12.89 4.71
C ALA A 83 8.09 13.75 5.27
N ASN A 84 8.16 14.05 6.56
CA ASN A 84 7.21 14.94 7.23
C ASN A 84 7.60 16.40 7.01
N LEU A 85 7.58 16.88 5.76
CA LEU A 85 7.86 18.28 5.44
C LEU A 85 6.74 19.19 5.97
N GLU A 86 7.05 20.47 6.18
CA GLU A 86 6.09 21.48 6.67
C GLU A 86 5.03 21.81 5.58
N GLN A 87 3.86 22.30 5.99
CA GLN A 87 2.79 22.68 5.05
C GLN A 87 3.26 23.73 4.05
N GLU A 88 3.96 24.77 4.50
CA GLU A 88 4.51 25.83 3.63
C GLU A 88 5.40 25.24 2.52
N THR A 89 6.18 24.21 2.86
CA THR A 89 7.04 23.52 1.89
C THR A 89 6.21 22.79 0.82
N ARG A 90 5.12 22.12 1.22
CA ARG A 90 4.21 21.45 0.27
C ARG A 90 3.53 22.46 -0.64
N ASP A 91 3.05 23.57 -0.09
CA ASP A 91 2.37 24.63 -0.83
C ASP A 91 3.27 25.21 -1.94
N LEU A 92 4.56 25.40 -1.63
CA LEU A 92 5.54 25.85 -2.62
C LEU A 92 5.69 24.85 -3.78
N VAL A 93 5.73 23.54 -3.50
CA VAL A 93 5.84 22.49 -4.52
C VAL A 93 4.59 22.43 -5.40
N VAL A 94 3.40 22.52 -4.79
CA VAL A 94 2.12 22.58 -5.52
C VAL A 94 2.08 23.80 -6.43
N ALA A 95 2.40 24.99 -5.90
CA ALA A 95 2.42 26.23 -6.68
C ALA A 95 3.43 26.18 -7.83
N ALA A 96 4.59 25.52 -7.65
CA ALA A 96 5.56 25.33 -8.71
C ALA A 96 5.04 24.38 -9.81
N ALA A 97 4.33 23.32 -9.43
CA ALA A 97 3.71 22.38 -10.36
C ALA A 97 2.62 23.05 -11.21
N GLU A 98 1.80 23.91 -10.61
CA GLU A 98 0.73 24.64 -11.32
C GLU A 98 1.26 25.68 -12.31
N ARG A 99 2.49 26.17 -12.14
CA ARG A 99 3.16 27.06 -13.11
C ARG A 99 3.73 26.32 -14.32
N MET A 100 3.79 24.99 -14.29
CA MET A 100 4.27 24.21 -15.42
C MET A 100 3.26 24.25 -16.58
N PRO A 101 3.70 24.36 -17.84
CA PRO A 101 2.81 24.39 -19.01
C PRO A 101 2.31 22.98 -19.36
N LEU A 102 1.62 22.32 -18.43
CA LEU A 102 1.12 20.95 -18.55
C LEU A 102 -0.41 20.92 -18.61
N SER A 103 -0.96 19.94 -19.33
CA SER A 103 -2.40 19.67 -19.26
C SER A 103 -2.79 19.18 -17.86
N THR A 104 -4.04 19.42 -17.46
CA THR A 104 -4.58 18.94 -16.19
C THR A 104 -4.56 17.41 -16.08
N GLU A 105 -4.62 16.72 -17.22
CA GLU A 105 -4.57 15.26 -17.36
C GLU A 105 -3.12 14.71 -17.41
N SER A 106 -2.10 15.57 -17.33
CA SER A 106 -0.70 15.14 -17.33
C SER A 106 -0.41 14.20 -16.15
N PRO A 107 0.10 12.97 -16.39
CA PRO A 107 0.41 12.04 -15.31
C PRO A 107 1.43 12.58 -14.30
N ALA A 108 2.39 13.38 -14.78
CA ALA A 108 3.39 14.00 -13.94
C ALA A 108 2.78 15.06 -13.01
N LEU A 109 1.88 15.90 -13.53
CA LEU A 109 1.19 16.90 -12.71
C LEU A 109 0.31 16.23 -11.64
N ILE A 110 -0.47 15.22 -12.04
CA ILE A 110 -1.32 14.46 -11.11
C ILE A 110 -0.49 13.81 -10.01
N ALA A 111 0.63 13.17 -10.36
CA ALA A 111 1.52 12.55 -9.38
C ALA A 111 2.21 13.58 -8.47
N ILE A 112 2.64 14.72 -8.99
CA ILE A 112 3.23 15.78 -8.18
C ILE A 112 2.22 16.28 -7.14
N LEU A 113 0.99 16.60 -7.54
CA LEU A 113 -0.05 17.04 -6.62
C LEU A 113 -0.35 15.97 -5.56
N ALA A 114 -0.47 14.71 -5.97
CA ALA A 114 -0.75 13.58 -5.08
C ALA A 114 0.35 13.32 -4.05
N PHE A 115 1.64 13.43 -4.42
CA PHE A 115 2.73 13.21 -3.48
C PHE A 115 3.05 14.46 -2.64
N ALA A 116 2.89 15.66 -3.21
CA ALA A 116 3.16 16.91 -2.52
C ALA A 116 2.20 17.09 -1.35
N ASP A 117 0.88 16.99 -1.58
CA ASP A 117 -0.12 17.15 -0.53
C ASP A 117 -1.37 16.29 -0.79
N PRO A 118 -1.37 15.02 -0.35
CA PRO A 118 -2.51 14.12 -0.51
C PRO A 118 -3.82 14.63 0.12
N ILE A 119 -3.74 15.53 1.10
CA ILE A 119 -4.92 16.02 1.83
C ILE A 119 -5.57 17.14 1.03
N GLU A 120 -4.82 18.21 0.77
CA GLU A 120 -5.35 19.40 0.12
C GLU A 120 -5.58 19.17 -1.39
N GLN A 121 -4.82 18.25 -2.01
CA GLN A 121 -4.97 17.92 -3.44
C GLN A 121 -5.77 16.65 -3.70
N GLY A 122 -6.18 15.90 -2.68
CA GLY A 122 -6.81 14.58 -2.82
C GLY A 122 -8.03 14.58 -3.74
N ALA A 123 -8.98 15.49 -3.51
CA ALA A 123 -10.18 15.62 -4.34
C ALA A 123 -9.86 15.91 -5.81
N THR A 124 -8.96 16.88 -6.05
CA THR A 124 -8.52 17.26 -7.39
C THR A 124 -7.84 16.10 -8.12
N VAL A 125 -6.99 15.34 -7.42
CA VAL A 125 -6.30 14.17 -7.97
C VAL A 125 -7.31 13.09 -8.34
N ILE A 126 -8.25 12.76 -7.44
CA ILE A 126 -9.29 11.74 -7.67
C ILE A 126 -10.15 12.11 -8.89
N ASP A 127 -10.60 13.36 -8.97
CA ASP A 127 -11.43 13.84 -10.08
C ASP A 127 -10.68 13.76 -11.41
N ARG A 128 -9.38 14.11 -11.43
CA ARG A 128 -8.53 14.01 -12.65
C ARG A 128 -8.26 12.57 -13.06
N ILE A 129 -7.93 11.67 -12.12
CA ILE A 129 -7.71 10.25 -12.43
C ILE A 129 -8.97 9.62 -13.02
N SER A 130 -10.14 9.98 -12.50
CA SER A 130 -11.44 9.48 -12.98
C SER A 130 -11.78 9.91 -14.42
N GLN A 131 -11.10 10.93 -14.95
CA GLN A 131 -11.26 11.41 -16.33
C GLN A 131 -10.31 10.73 -17.32
N ILE A 132 -9.26 10.05 -16.84
CA ILE A 132 -8.28 9.38 -17.69
C ILE A 132 -8.85 8.04 -18.16
N GLY A 133 -9.31 8.01 -19.41
CA GLY A 133 -9.76 6.79 -20.07
C GLY A 133 -8.60 5.86 -20.46
N PRO A 134 -8.90 4.57 -20.74
CA PRO A 134 -7.91 3.58 -21.18
C PRO A 134 -7.25 3.91 -22.53
N GLU A 135 -7.79 4.85 -23.31
CA GLU A 135 -7.26 5.30 -24.60
C GLU A 135 -6.29 6.49 -24.51
N ALA A 136 -5.90 6.92 -23.31
CA ALA A 136 -5.09 8.13 -23.08
C ALA A 136 -3.67 8.09 -23.70
N GLY A 137 -3.27 7.01 -24.40
CA GLY A 137 -2.01 6.94 -25.12
C GLY A 137 -0.76 7.09 -24.25
N LEU A 138 -0.89 6.83 -22.96
CA LEU A 138 0.18 6.99 -21.98
C LEU A 138 1.21 5.86 -22.10
N ASP A 139 2.48 6.19 -21.88
CA ASP A 139 3.55 5.19 -21.77
C ASP A 139 3.51 4.49 -20.39
N SER A 140 4.25 3.38 -20.26
CA SER A 140 4.23 2.56 -19.05
C SER A 140 4.66 3.33 -17.79
N ALA A 141 5.53 4.34 -17.95
CA ALA A 141 5.97 5.22 -16.87
C ALA A 141 4.91 6.25 -16.46
N GLY A 142 4.17 6.85 -17.40
CA GLY A 142 3.05 7.73 -17.13
C GLY A 142 1.90 6.99 -16.45
N ILE A 143 1.57 5.78 -16.92
CA ILE A 143 0.54 4.93 -16.29
C ILE A 143 0.94 4.61 -14.83
N ARG A 144 2.22 4.33 -14.56
CA ARG A 144 2.74 4.12 -13.20
C ARG A 144 2.44 5.30 -12.29
N LEU A 145 2.65 6.52 -12.79
CA LEU A 145 2.46 7.75 -12.02
C LEU A 145 1.00 7.93 -11.60
N ILE A 146 0.05 7.64 -12.50
CA ILE A 146 -1.39 7.66 -12.18
C ILE A 146 -1.72 6.62 -11.10
N GLY A 147 -1.27 5.38 -11.27
CA GLY A 147 -1.51 4.32 -10.29
C GLY A 147 -0.92 4.65 -8.90
N ALA A 148 0.29 5.19 -8.86
CA ALA A 148 0.93 5.60 -7.62
C ALA A 148 0.26 6.83 -6.98
N ALA A 149 -0.22 7.79 -7.78
CA ALA A 149 -0.98 8.94 -7.31
C ALA A 149 -2.29 8.51 -6.63
N ALA A 150 -3.03 7.56 -7.23
CA ALA A 150 -4.24 7.00 -6.64
C ALA A 150 -3.98 6.37 -5.25
N THR A 151 -2.89 5.60 -5.13
CA THR A 151 -2.45 5.02 -3.85
C THR A 151 -2.06 6.09 -2.83
N ALA A 152 -1.36 7.16 -3.24
CA ALA A 152 -0.90 8.21 -2.34
C ALA A 152 -2.07 8.98 -1.67
N VAL A 153 -3.16 9.23 -2.41
CA VAL A 153 -4.37 9.90 -1.91
C VAL A 153 -5.38 8.95 -1.25
N GLY A 154 -5.04 7.66 -1.13
CA GLY A 154 -5.90 6.64 -0.52
C GLY A 154 -7.09 6.21 -1.38
N ALA A 155 -7.07 6.52 -2.69
CA ALA A 155 -8.02 6.04 -3.69
C ALA A 155 -7.53 4.71 -4.31
N PHE A 156 -7.28 3.72 -3.43
CA PHE A 156 -6.71 2.44 -3.85
C PHE A 156 -7.57 1.72 -4.88
N ASP A 157 -8.88 1.91 -4.83
CA ASP A 157 -9.88 1.35 -5.75
C ASP A 157 -9.72 1.81 -7.20
N LEU A 158 -9.14 3.00 -7.43
CA LEU A 158 -8.86 3.51 -8.78
C LEU A 158 -7.53 2.99 -9.35
N SER A 159 -6.63 2.48 -8.51
CA SER A 159 -5.27 2.11 -8.89
C SER A 159 -5.08 0.79 -9.68
N PRO A 160 -5.90 -0.28 -9.55
CA PRO A 160 -5.51 -1.62 -10.02
C PRO A 160 -5.30 -1.71 -11.53
N GLY A 161 -6.17 -1.08 -12.31
CA GLY A 161 -6.09 -1.08 -13.78
C GLY A 161 -4.80 -0.43 -14.28
N PHE A 162 -4.47 0.75 -13.74
CA PHE A 162 -3.23 1.45 -14.08
C PHE A 162 -2.00 0.67 -13.63
N LEU A 163 -1.98 0.17 -12.40
CA LEU A 163 -0.81 -0.54 -11.87
C LEU A 163 -0.57 -1.87 -12.60
N ALA A 164 -1.61 -2.62 -12.98
CA ALA A 164 -1.46 -3.83 -13.79
C ALA A 164 -0.88 -3.51 -15.18
N ALA A 165 -1.45 -2.53 -15.89
CA ALA A 165 -0.96 -2.14 -17.21
C ALA A 165 0.49 -1.62 -17.17
N SER A 166 0.83 -0.83 -16.15
CA SER A 166 2.18 -0.32 -15.95
C SER A 166 3.19 -1.43 -15.65
N VAL A 167 2.83 -2.38 -14.79
CA VAL A 167 3.68 -3.54 -14.46
C VAL A 167 3.99 -4.36 -15.72
N ASP A 168 2.99 -4.65 -16.54
CA ASP A 168 3.18 -5.42 -17.77
C ASP A 168 4.06 -4.67 -18.78
N GLY A 169 3.80 -3.38 -18.98
CA GLY A 169 4.57 -2.53 -19.89
C GLY A 169 6.03 -2.35 -19.44
N LEU A 170 6.28 -1.99 -18.18
CA LEU A 170 7.63 -1.82 -17.63
C LEU A 170 8.44 -3.11 -17.63
N ARG A 171 7.77 -4.27 -17.46
CA ARG A 171 8.40 -5.59 -17.59
C ARG A 171 8.81 -5.87 -19.03
N ALA A 172 7.95 -5.59 -20.00
CA ALA A 172 8.27 -5.76 -21.42
C ALA A 172 9.41 -4.84 -21.88
N GLU A 173 9.48 -3.62 -21.34
CA GLU A 173 10.55 -2.64 -21.61
C GLU A 173 11.87 -2.93 -20.89
N GLY A 174 11.87 -3.84 -19.89
CA GLY A 174 13.04 -4.13 -19.07
C GLY A 174 13.42 -3.01 -18.09
N ARG A 175 12.50 -2.10 -17.76
CA ARG A 175 12.73 -0.97 -16.83
C ARG A 175 12.58 -1.41 -15.36
N LEU A 176 13.48 -2.30 -14.92
CA LEU A 176 13.38 -3.00 -13.62
C LEU A 176 13.27 -2.06 -12.40
N GLY A 177 13.93 -0.90 -12.44
CA GLY A 177 13.86 0.08 -11.34
C GLY A 177 12.45 0.65 -11.15
N LEU A 178 11.79 1.03 -12.25
CA LEU A 178 10.40 1.52 -12.22
C LEU A 178 9.41 0.39 -11.99
N LEU A 179 9.68 -0.81 -12.50
CA LEU A 179 8.87 -2.00 -12.26
C LEU A 179 8.80 -2.30 -10.76
N ALA A 180 9.93 -2.24 -10.05
CA ALA A 180 9.95 -2.43 -8.60
C ALA A 180 9.01 -1.45 -7.87
N GLN A 181 9.04 -0.16 -8.24
CA GLN A 181 8.18 0.86 -7.64
C GLN A 181 6.70 0.63 -7.95
N ALA A 182 6.37 0.28 -9.21
CA ALA A 182 5.01 -0.04 -9.62
C ALA A 182 4.44 -1.24 -8.83
N LEU A 183 5.27 -2.28 -8.64
CA LEU A 183 4.90 -3.47 -7.87
C LEU A 183 4.71 -3.16 -6.38
N VAL A 184 5.48 -2.25 -5.77
CA VAL A 184 5.21 -1.80 -4.39
C VAL A 184 3.84 -1.14 -4.28
N SER A 185 3.52 -0.21 -5.18
CA SER A 185 2.19 0.42 -5.20
C SER A 185 1.08 -0.60 -5.43
N GLN A 186 1.29 -1.59 -6.31
CA GLN A 186 0.34 -2.67 -6.57
C GLN A 186 0.15 -3.58 -5.35
N ALA A 187 1.22 -3.91 -4.63
CA ALA A 187 1.17 -4.71 -3.43
C ALA A 187 0.32 -4.03 -2.35
N TRP A 188 0.59 -2.76 -2.04
CA TRP A 188 -0.17 -1.99 -1.05
C TRP A 188 -1.64 -1.84 -1.43
N ALA A 189 -1.94 -1.50 -2.69
CA ALA A 189 -3.33 -1.45 -3.15
C ALA A 189 -4.03 -2.80 -3.01
N ALA A 190 -3.37 -3.89 -3.39
CA ALA A 190 -3.92 -5.22 -3.29
C ALA A 190 -4.12 -5.69 -1.82
N VAL A 191 -3.28 -5.26 -0.87
CA VAL A 191 -3.48 -5.51 0.57
C VAL A 191 -4.81 -4.90 1.04
N PHE A 192 -5.02 -3.61 0.76
CA PHE A 192 -6.20 -2.87 1.22
C PHE A 192 -7.50 -3.29 0.51
N LEU A 193 -7.43 -3.62 -0.78
CA LEU A 193 -8.59 -4.06 -1.57
C LEU A 193 -8.96 -5.54 -1.34
N GLY A 194 -8.19 -6.28 -0.52
CA GLY A 194 -8.43 -7.71 -0.31
C GLY A 194 -7.98 -8.61 -1.47
N ASN A 195 -7.26 -8.07 -2.46
CA ASN A 195 -6.75 -8.80 -3.61
C ASN A 195 -5.45 -9.55 -3.28
N TRP A 196 -5.47 -10.36 -2.22
CA TRP A 196 -4.26 -10.93 -1.62
C TRP A 196 -3.52 -11.93 -2.52
N ASN A 197 -4.18 -12.46 -3.54
CA ASN A 197 -3.54 -13.26 -4.61
C ASN A 197 -2.63 -12.41 -5.51
N VAL A 198 -2.87 -11.10 -5.62
CA VAL A 198 -2.02 -10.13 -6.31
C VAL A 198 -0.97 -9.55 -5.35
N ALA A 199 -1.38 -9.26 -4.11
CA ALA A 199 -0.53 -8.59 -3.13
C ALA A 199 0.79 -9.32 -2.88
N THR A 200 0.75 -10.64 -2.66
CA THR A 200 1.99 -11.37 -2.32
C THR A 200 2.99 -11.47 -3.47
N PRO A 201 2.64 -11.95 -4.68
CA PRO A 201 3.63 -12.01 -5.75
C PRO A 201 4.15 -10.62 -6.12
N ALA A 202 3.33 -9.56 -6.01
CA ALA A 202 3.78 -8.19 -6.22
C ALA A 202 4.81 -7.75 -5.15
N ALA A 203 4.56 -8.01 -3.87
CA ALA A 203 5.49 -7.67 -2.78
C ALA A 203 6.82 -8.44 -2.89
N GLU A 204 6.76 -9.76 -3.12
CA GLU A 204 7.95 -10.61 -3.26
C GLU A 204 8.82 -10.19 -4.46
N GLU A 205 8.20 -9.90 -5.61
CA GLU A 205 8.90 -9.42 -6.81
C GLU A 205 9.45 -8.01 -6.60
N ALA A 206 8.66 -7.10 -6.03
CA ALA A 206 9.08 -5.74 -5.71
C ALA A 206 10.31 -5.72 -4.80
N GLY A 207 10.30 -6.47 -3.70
CA GLY A 207 11.40 -6.51 -2.74
C GLY A 207 12.69 -7.03 -3.37
N ARG A 208 12.60 -8.08 -4.21
CA ARG A 208 13.75 -8.60 -4.96
C ARG A 208 14.31 -7.56 -5.93
N LEU A 209 13.48 -7.01 -6.81
CA LEU A 209 13.91 -6.04 -7.82
C LEU A 209 14.43 -4.75 -7.18
N ALA A 210 13.81 -4.28 -6.10
CA ALA A 210 14.26 -3.10 -5.37
C ALA A 210 15.67 -3.32 -4.78
N ARG A 211 15.97 -4.50 -4.23
CA ARG A 211 17.33 -4.84 -3.76
C ARG A 211 18.33 -4.92 -4.92
N GLU A 212 17.97 -5.57 -6.02
CA GLU A 212 18.84 -5.68 -7.22
C GLU A 212 19.12 -4.33 -7.88
N THR A 213 18.19 -3.38 -7.78
CA THR A 213 18.32 -2.03 -8.34
C THR A 213 18.78 -0.99 -7.31
N ALA A 214 19.24 -1.43 -6.14
CA ALA A 214 19.76 -0.59 -5.06
C ALA A 214 18.79 0.51 -4.60
N GLN A 215 17.52 0.12 -4.39
CA GLN A 215 16.42 0.95 -3.91
C GLN A 215 15.96 0.51 -2.50
N PRO A 216 16.76 0.71 -1.44
CA PRO A 216 16.51 0.14 -0.11
C PRO A 216 15.17 0.60 0.52
N ARG A 217 14.75 1.85 0.30
CA ARG A 217 13.44 2.36 0.77
C ARG A 217 12.27 1.59 0.15
N TRP A 218 12.35 1.30 -1.16
CA TRP A 218 11.34 0.54 -1.87
C TRP A 218 11.36 -0.94 -1.47
N ALA A 219 12.54 -1.50 -1.18
CA ALA A 219 12.67 -2.86 -0.64
C ALA A 219 11.96 -2.98 0.73
N ALA A 220 12.23 -2.05 1.65
CA ALA A 220 11.57 -2.02 2.96
C ALA A 220 10.05 -1.83 2.83
N ALA A 221 9.59 -0.95 1.92
CA ALA A 221 8.16 -0.77 1.69
C ALA A 221 7.47 -2.03 1.12
N ALA A 222 8.18 -2.83 0.31
CA ALA A 222 7.69 -4.12 -0.18
C ALA A 222 7.60 -5.14 0.97
N ASP A 223 8.66 -5.26 1.77
CA ASP A 223 8.72 -6.17 2.91
C ASP A 223 7.61 -5.83 3.95
N LEU A 224 7.27 -4.55 4.11
CA LEU A 224 6.18 -4.09 5.00
C LEU A 224 4.76 -4.35 4.45
N ALA A 225 4.59 -4.36 3.12
CA ALA A 225 3.35 -4.82 2.50
C ALA A 225 3.16 -6.33 2.74
N GLU A 226 4.24 -7.11 2.62
CA GLU A 226 4.26 -8.54 2.93
C GLU A 226 3.99 -8.79 4.43
N ALA A 227 4.60 -8.01 5.32
CA ALA A 227 4.36 -8.08 6.76
C ALA A 227 2.88 -7.82 7.11
N SER A 228 2.28 -6.79 6.50
CA SER A 228 0.87 -6.45 6.69
C SER A 228 -0.06 -7.56 6.19
N LEU A 229 0.30 -8.21 5.08
CA LEU A 229 -0.45 -9.35 4.56
C LEU A 229 -0.32 -10.59 5.47
N ALA A 230 0.88 -10.89 5.94
CA ALA A 230 1.13 -11.97 6.89
C ALA A 230 0.30 -11.77 8.17
N ALA A 231 0.27 -10.53 8.69
CA ALA A 231 -0.54 -10.15 9.84
C ALA A 231 -2.04 -10.38 9.60
N LEU A 232 -2.58 -9.96 8.44
CA LEU A 232 -3.98 -10.15 8.07
C LEU A 232 -4.36 -11.64 7.92
N ARG A 233 -3.43 -12.48 7.44
CA ARG A 233 -3.61 -13.93 7.33
C ARG A 233 -3.40 -14.68 8.65
N GLY A 234 -2.85 -14.02 9.67
CA GLY A 234 -2.59 -14.61 10.98
C GLY A 234 -1.20 -15.20 11.18
N ASP A 235 -0.30 -15.05 10.21
CA ASP A 235 1.11 -15.43 10.35
C ASP A 235 1.87 -14.32 11.08
N SER A 236 1.71 -14.30 12.41
CA SER A 236 2.27 -13.24 13.26
C SER A 236 3.80 -13.29 13.33
N ASP A 237 4.39 -14.49 13.23
CA ASP A 237 5.84 -14.67 13.28
C ASP A 237 6.48 -14.09 11.99
N ALA A 238 5.91 -14.39 10.82
CA ALA A 238 6.38 -13.80 9.57
C ALA A 238 6.17 -12.27 9.55
N ALA A 239 5.02 -11.79 10.04
CA ALA A 239 4.73 -10.36 10.12
C ALA A 239 5.76 -9.61 10.97
N ASP A 240 6.10 -10.12 12.15
CA ASP A 240 7.06 -9.48 13.04
C ASP A 240 8.50 -9.55 12.52
N ALA A 241 8.89 -10.68 11.93
CA ALA A 241 10.20 -10.84 11.33
C ALA A 241 10.43 -9.86 10.17
N LEU A 242 9.46 -9.73 9.25
CA LEU A 242 9.52 -8.81 8.12
C LEU A 242 9.50 -7.34 8.58
N ALA A 243 8.64 -6.99 9.54
CA ALA A 243 8.59 -5.65 10.09
C ALA A 243 9.92 -5.27 10.75
N THR A 244 10.50 -6.17 11.55
CA THR A 244 11.79 -5.94 12.24
C THR A 244 12.95 -5.78 11.26
N GLU A 245 13.00 -6.58 10.19
CA GLU A 245 14.04 -6.44 9.16
C GLU A 245 13.90 -5.13 8.38
N ALA A 246 12.67 -4.74 8.03
CA ALA A 246 12.42 -3.46 7.37
C ALA A 246 12.83 -2.27 8.26
N GLU A 247 12.53 -2.31 9.57
CA GLU A 247 13.00 -1.28 10.51
C GLU A 247 14.53 -1.18 10.55
N ARG A 248 15.22 -2.33 10.57
CA ARG A 248 16.69 -2.38 10.54
C ARG A 248 17.27 -1.73 9.29
N LEU A 249 16.59 -1.84 8.14
CA LEU A 249 16.98 -1.18 6.89
C LEU A 249 16.68 0.32 6.91
N LEU A 250 15.57 0.75 7.52
CA LEU A 250 15.10 2.14 7.51
C LEU A 250 15.82 3.05 8.52
N MET A 251 16.24 2.51 9.66
CA MET A 251 16.85 3.29 10.75
C MET A 251 18.12 4.05 10.32
N PRO A 252 19.12 3.44 9.63
CA PRO A 252 20.31 4.16 9.18
C PRO A 252 20.01 5.25 8.14
N MET A 253 18.88 5.13 7.41
CA MET A 253 18.46 6.04 6.35
C MET A 253 17.68 7.26 6.87
N SER A 254 17.49 7.35 8.20
CA SER A 254 16.60 8.35 8.80
C SER A 254 15.21 8.42 8.13
N ALA A 255 14.74 7.31 7.55
CA ALA A 255 13.47 7.19 6.85
C ALA A 255 12.31 6.99 7.83
N HIS A 256 12.32 7.74 8.93
CA HIS A 256 11.47 7.55 10.11
C HIS A 256 9.97 7.46 9.77
N PRO A 257 9.38 8.29 8.87
CA PRO A 257 7.96 8.18 8.55
C PRO A 257 7.56 6.82 7.95
N THR A 258 8.50 6.09 7.35
CA THR A 258 8.26 4.73 6.81
C THR A 258 8.08 3.70 7.93
N LEU A 259 8.48 4.00 9.17
CA LEU A 259 8.21 3.16 10.34
C LEU A 259 6.70 3.09 10.65
N ALA A 260 5.88 4.02 10.14
CA ALA A 260 4.43 3.96 10.22
C ALA A 260 3.86 2.65 9.64
N PHE A 261 4.45 2.15 8.55
CA PHE A 261 4.02 0.88 7.94
C PHE A 261 4.37 -0.34 8.82
N ALA A 262 5.48 -0.28 9.59
CA ALA A 262 5.81 -1.32 10.55
C ALA A 262 4.82 -1.34 11.72
N GLN A 263 4.41 -0.17 12.20
CA GLN A 263 3.36 -0.06 13.23
C GLN A 263 2.00 -0.54 12.72
N LEU A 264 1.66 -0.27 11.45
CA LEU A 264 0.49 -0.84 10.79
C LEU A 264 0.51 -2.38 10.80
N ALA A 265 1.60 -3.00 10.35
CA ALA A 265 1.72 -4.47 10.33
C ALA A 265 1.57 -5.09 11.73
N ARG A 266 2.24 -4.52 12.73
CA ARG A 266 2.14 -4.97 14.13
C ARG A 266 0.74 -4.75 14.72
N GLY A 267 0.12 -3.61 14.43
CA GLY A 267 -1.26 -3.30 14.82
C GLY A 267 -2.25 -4.31 14.26
N LEU A 268 -2.14 -4.64 12.97
CA LEU A 268 -2.98 -5.65 12.32
C LEU A 268 -2.78 -7.04 12.92
N SER A 269 -1.53 -7.44 13.22
CA SER A 269 -1.24 -8.73 13.85
C SER A 269 -1.88 -8.81 15.24
N ALA A 270 -1.74 -7.75 16.04
CA ALA A 270 -2.35 -7.66 17.36
C ALA A 270 -3.89 -7.66 17.30
N LEU A 271 -4.51 -6.94 16.35
CA LEU A 271 -5.95 -6.98 16.12
C LEU A 271 -6.44 -8.37 15.71
N GLY A 272 -5.71 -9.06 14.83
CA GLY A 272 -6.03 -10.42 14.40
C GLY A 272 -6.08 -11.38 15.59
N ARG A 273 -5.13 -11.25 16.54
CA ARG A 273 -5.07 -12.07 17.75
C ARG A 273 -6.00 -11.62 18.89
N GLY A 274 -6.77 -10.55 18.69
CA GLY A 274 -7.61 -9.97 19.75
C GLY A 274 -6.85 -9.25 20.86
N ALA A 275 -5.55 -8.98 20.68
CA ALA A 275 -4.71 -8.24 21.62
C ALA A 275 -4.92 -6.72 21.45
N HIS A 276 -6.14 -6.25 21.74
CA HIS A 276 -6.58 -4.89 21.42
C HIS A 276 -5.76 -3.78 22.10
N GLY A 277 -5.27 -4.00 23.32
CA GLY A 277 -4.36 -3.05 23.99
C GLY A 277 -3.05 -2.88 23.23
N ASN A 278 -2.37 -3.97 22.89
CA ASN A 278 -1.12 -3.93 22.11
C ASN A 278 -1.35 -3.33 20.72
N ALA A 279 -2.48 -3.65 20.08
CA ALA A 279 -2.84 -3.04 18.79
C ALA A 279 -2.94 -1.52 18.90
N TYR A 280 -3.55 -1.02 19.98
CA TYR A 280 -3.71 0.40 20.20
C TYR A 280 -2.37 1.09 20.43
N GLU A 281 -1.49 0.51 21.25
CA GLU A 281 -0.13 1.03 21.49
C GLU A 281 0.69 1.14 20.21
N HIS A 282 0.60 0.18 19.29
CA HIS A 282 1.27 0.29 17.99
C HIS A 282 0.66 1.37 17.11
N LEU A 283 -0.66 1.36 16.93
CA LEU A 283 -1.34 2.24 15.98
C LEU A 283 -1.33 3.70 16.41
N ARG A 284 -1.41 3.98 17.72
CA ARG A 284 -1.44 5.36 18.22
C ARG A 284 -0.17 6.14 17.91
N ARG A 285 0.98 5.47 17.83
CA ARG A 285 2.25 6.10 17.48
C ARG A 285 2.21 6.80 16.11
N MET A 286 1.36 6.32 15.20
CA MET A 286 1.18 6.95 13.89
C MET A 286 0.43 8.31 13.97
N PHE A 287 -0.21 8.61 15.10
CA PHE A 287 -1.01 9.81 15.31
C PHE A 287 -0.31 10.89 16.14
N ASP A 288 0.78 10.56 16.84
CA ASP A 288 1.55 11.51 17.65
C ASP A 288 2.65 12.18 16.81
N PRO A 289 2.57 13.48 16.49
CA PRO A 289 3.60 14.18 15.71
C PRO A 289 5.03 14.12 16.29
N ALA A 290 5.17 13.80 17.58
CA ALA A 290 6.47 13.64 18.23
C ALA A 290 7.06 12.23 18.08
N ASP A 291 6.29 11.22 17.66
CA ASP A 291 6.80 9.85 17.46
C ASP A 291 7.52 9.73 16.12
N VAL A 292 8.59 8.93 16.09
CA VAL A 292 9.34 8.61 14.88
C VAL A 292 8.50 7.88 13.83
N ALA A 293 7.45 7.17 14.24
CA ALA A 293 6.51 6.48 13.36
C ALA A 293 5.34 7.37 12.89
N TYR A 294 5.36 8.66 13.22
CA TYR A 294 4.37 9.61 12.71
C TYR A 294 4.50 9.77 11.20
N HIS A 295 3.36 9.71 10.53
CA HIS A 295 3.26 10.03 9.11
C HIS A 295 1.94 10.76 8.85
N PRO A 296 1.96 11.99 8.30
CA PRO A 296 0.78 12.84 8.20
C PRO A 296 -0.31 12.25 7.31
N PHE A 297 0.04 11.39 6.35
CA PHE A 297 -0.87 10.80 5.38
C PHE A 297 -1.22 9.34 5.69
N VAL A 298 -0.23 8.52 6.10
CA VAL A 298 -0.46 7.07 6.35
C VAL A 298 -1.29 6.83 7.61
N ARG A 299 -1.30 7.75 8.59
CA ARG A 299 -2.17 7.65 9.77
C ARG A 299 -3.66 7.52 9.41
N TYR A 300 -4.08 8.05 8.26
CA TYR A 300 -5.46 7.96 7.80
C TYR A 300 -5.85 6.56 7.31
N TRP A 301 -4.88 5.73 6.95
CA TRP A 301 -5.12 4.38 6.44
C TRP A 301 -5.60 3.43 7.54
N VAL A 302 -5.33 3.78 8.80
CA VAL A 302 -5.50 2.91 9.97
C VAL A 302 -6.62 3.37 10.91
N VAL A 303 -7.46 4.31 10.46
CA VAL A 303 -8.54 4.89 11.29
C VAL A 303 -9.47 3.82 11.85
N GLY A 304 -9.91 2.88 11.01
CA GLY A 304 -10.76 1.79 11.46
C GLY A 304 -10.05 0.83 12.41
N ASP A 305 -8.75 0.62 12.21
CA ASP A 305 -7.91 -0.24 13.05
C ASP A 305 -7.69 0.36 14.44
N LEU A 306 -7.37 1.66 14.51
CA LEU A 306 -7.23 2.39 15.77
C LEU A 306 -8.54 2.39 16.55
N ALA A 307 -9.66 2.68 15.87
CA ALA A 307 -10.98 2.68 16.49
C ALA A 307 -11.35 1.29 17.06
N GLU A 308 -11.06 0.21 16.34
CA GLU A 308 -11.30 -1.15 16.84
C GLU A 308 -10.44 -1.50 18.05
N ALA A 309 -9.16 -1.14 18.00
CA ALA A 309 -8.25 -1.35 19.11
C ALA A 309 -8.69 -0.56 20.35
N ALA A 310 -9.05 0.71 20.19
CA ALA A 310 -9.48 1.61 21.26
C ALA A 310 -10.79 1.17 21.92
N ALA A 311 -11.82 0.85 21.11
CA ALA A 311 -13.15 0.44 21.59
C ALA A 311 -13.10 -0.80 22.49
N ARG A 312 -12.09 -1.65 22.31
CA ARG A 312 -11.94 -2.93 23.04
C ARG A 312 -10.79 -2.93 24.04
N SER A 313 -10.10 -1.82 24.23
CA SER A 313 -8.99 -1.67 25.19
C SER A 313 -9.21 -0.56 26.22
N GLY A 314 -10.37 0.12 26.21
CA GLY A 314 -10.70 1.17 27.19
C GLY A 314 -10.24 2.57 26.79
N HIS A 315 -9.85 2.78 25.54
CA HIS A 315 -9.34 4.07 25.04
C HIS A 315 -10.28 4.75 24.04
N ALA A 316 -11.59 4.48 24.13
CA ALA A 316 -12.58 4.98 23.18
C ALA A 316 -12.66 6.52 23.14
N ASP A 317 -12.48 7.18 24.29
CA ASP A 317 -12.50 8.65 24.39
C ASP A 317 -11.31 9.30 23.66
N GLU A 318 -10.12 8.75 23.84
CA GLU A 318 -8.92 9.21 23.16
C GLU A 318 -9.00 8.98 21.66
N ALA A 319 -9.55 7.85 21.23
CA ALA A 319 -9.81 7.61 19.81
C ALA A 319 -10.84 8.62 19.25
N ARG A 320 -11.96 8.88 19.94
CA ARG A 320 -12.94 9.87 19.47
C ARG A 320 -12.30 11.26 19.27
N ALA A 321 -11.50 11.72 20.23
CA ALA A 321 -10.78 13.00 20.11
C ALA A 321 -9.83 13.04 18.89
N LEU A 322 -9.11 11.95 18.61
CA LEU A 322 -8.23 11.86 17.43
C LEU A 322 -9.02 11.85 16.12
N LEU A 323 -10.21 11.25 16.10
CA LEU A 323 -11.03 11.10 14.90
C LEU A 323 -11.82 12.36 14.52
N GLU A 324 -12.11 13.25 15.47
CA GLU A 324 -12.82 14.52 15.20
C GLU A 324 -12.07 15.40 14.19
N GLU A 325 -10.74 15.49 14.28
CA GLU A 325 -9.92 16.21 13.30
C GLU A 325 -10.07 15.62 11.89
N LEU A 326 -10.15 14.29 11.80
CA LEU A 326 -10.13 13.55 10.54
C LEU A 326 -11.42 13.69 9.74
N GLU A 327 -12.51 14.09 10.38
CA GLU A 327 -13.76 14.43 9.70
C GLU A 327 -13.56 15.56 8.68
N SER A 328 -12.84 16.60 9.08
CA SER A 328 -12.52 17.73 8.19
C SER A 328 -11.57 17.31 7.06
N VAL A 329 -10.61 16.45 7.37
CA VAL A 329 -9.64 15.89 6.40
C VAL A 329 -10.34 15.03 5.36
N ALA A 330 -11.31 14.21 5.77
CA ALA A 330 -12.07 13.36 4.87
C ALA A 330 -12.92 14.17 3.88
N GLN A 331 -13.52 15.27 4.34
CA GLN A 331 -14.28 16.18 3.47
C GLN A 331 -13.40 16.85 2.42
N LYS A 332 -12.20 17.30 2.81
CA LYS A 332 -11.23 17.93 1.90
C LYS A 332 -10.61 16.94 0.91
N SER A 333 -10.03 15.86 1.43
CA SER A 333 -9.28 14.89 0.62
C SER A 333 -10.16 13.99 -0.23
N ARG A 334 -11.41 13.77 0.19
CA ARG A 334 -12.35 12.79 -0.39
C ARG A 334 -11.74 11.38 -0.51
N SER A 335 -10.75 11.05 0.31
CA SER A 335 -10.03 9.79 0.27
C SER A 335 -10.97 8.60 0.55
N PRO A 336 -11.18 7.67 -0.41
CA PRO A 336 -12.08 6.53 -0.23
C PRO A 336 -11.74 5.68 0.98
N LEU A 337 -10.46 5.34 1.20
CA LEU A 337 -10.05 4.54 2.36
C LEU A 337 -10.37 5.24 3.69
N LEU A 338 -10.11 6.56 3.79
CA LEU A 338 -10.42 7.31 5.00
C LEU A 338 -11.93 7.37 5.27
N LEU A 339 -12.75 7.57 4.23
CA LEU A 339 -14.21 7.57 4.34
C LEU A 339 -14.73 6.20 4.82
N VAL A 340 -14.20 5.10 4.28
CA VAL A 340 -14.52 3.74 4.73
C VAL A 340 -14.11 3.53 6.19
N GLY A 341 -12.89 3.94 6.56
CA GLY A 341 -12.38 3.85 7.92
C GLY A 341 -13.22 4.63 8.93
N LEU A 342 -13.59 5.87 8.61
CA LEU A 342 -14.44 6.72 9.47
C LEU A 342 -15.87 6.17 9.59
N GLY A 343 -16.45 5.67 8.50
CA GLY A 343 -17.77 5.01 8.54
C GLY A 343 -17.79 3.84 9.53
N TYR A 344 -16.74 3.03 9.53
CA TYR A 344 -16.57 1.95 10.50
C TYR A 344 -16.34 2.46 11.93
N ALA A 345 -15.43 3.43 12.09
CA ALA A 345 -15.07 3.98 13.41
C ALA A 345 -16.26 4.65 14.11
N ARG A 346 -17.07 5.44 13.39
CA ARG A 346 -18.28 6.09 13.92
C ARG A 346 -19.25 5.06 14.48
N ALA A 347 -19.55 4.01 13.70
CA ALA A 347 -20.48 2.98 14.13
C ALA A 347 -19.98 2.22 15.36
N LEU A 348 -18.66 1.98 15.45
CA LEU A 348 -18.07 1.22 16.55
C LEU A 348 -17.95 2.03 17.84
N LEU A 349 -17.65 3.33 17.74
CA LEU A 349 -17.44 4.23 18.89
C LEU A 349 -18.72 4.98 19.30
N ALA A 350 -19.85 4.73 18.62
CA ALA A 350 -21.12 5.35 18.92
C ALA A 350 -21.59 5.04 20.35
N GLU A 351 -22.04 6.09 21.05
CA GLU A 351 -22.70 5.98 22.35
C GLU A 351 -24.21 6.15 22.18
N GLY A 352 -24.99 5.40 22.96
CA GLY A 352 -26.45 5.56 22.99
C GLY A 352 -27.21 4.96 21.78
N GLY A 353 -28.35 5.56 21.45
CA GLY A 353 -29.34 5.01 20.53
C GLY A 353 -28.99 5.08 19.03
N ASP A 354 -28.01 5.90 18.64
CA ASP A 354 -27.71 6.17 17.23
C ASP A 354 -26.79 5.12 16.57
N ALA A 355 -26.26 4.17 17.36
CA ALA A 355 -25.32 3.16 16.87
C ALA A 355 -25.88 2.34 15.70
N GLU A 356 -27.16 1.96 15.73
CA GLU A 356 -27.79 1.18 14.65
C GLU A 356 -27.83 1.96 13.33
N ALA A 357 -28.22 3.24 13.39
CA ALA A 357 -28.28 4.09 12.22
C ALA A 357 -26.88 4.27 11.60
N LEU A 358 -25.84 4.38 12.43
CA LEU A 358 -24.45 4.47 11.98
C LEU A 358 -23.95 3.16 11.35
N PHE A 359 -24.31 2.00 11.90
CA PHE A 359 -24.02 0.71 11.26
C PHE A 359 -24.71 0.59 9.90
N HIS A 360 -25.98 0.99 9.79
CA HIS A 360 -26.69 0.99 8.51
C HIS A 360 -26.09 1.97 7.51
N ALA A 361 -25.70 3.17 7.93
CA ALA A 361 -25.04 4.15 7.07
C ALA A 361 -23.71 3.61 6.52
N GLY A 362 -22.87 3.01 7.38
CA GLY A 362 -21.61 2.40 6.96
C GLY A 362 -21.83 1.21 6.01
N LEU A 363 -22.82 0.34 6.27
CA LEU A 363 -23.13 -0.81 5.42
C LEU A 363 -23.83 -0.43 4.11
N GLY A 364 -24.45 0.75 4.07
CA GLY A 364 -25.10 1.32 2.88
C GLY A 364 -24.15 2.06 1.95
N ALA A 365 -22.91 2.35 2.38
CA ALA A 365 -21.87 2.89 1.52
C ALA A 365 -21.42 1.87 0.46
N ASP A 366 -20.83 2.35 -0.63
CA ASP A 366 -20.22 1.46 -1.62
C ASP A 366 -18.92 0.85 -1.08
N LEU A 367 -19.03 -0.39 -0.61
CA LEU A 367 -17.92 -1.18 -0.08
C LEU A 367 -17.50 -2.30 -1.04
N THR A 368 -17.87 -2.22 -2.32
CA THR A 368 -17.63 -3.29 -3.30
C THR A 368 -16.14 -3.60 -3.46
N ALA A 369 -15.31 -2.56 -3.50
CA ALA A 369 -13.85 -2.66 -3.57
C ALA A 369 -13.18 -2.97 -2.21
N TRP A 370 -13.95 -3.03 -1.11
CA TRP A 370 -13.44 -3.07 0.27
C TRP A 370 -13.97 -4.28 1.06
N PRO A 371 -13.82 -5.53 0.55
CA PRO A 371 -14.47 -6.71 1.13
C PRO A 371 -14.05 -6.98 2.58
N PHE A 372 -12.77 -6.77 2.91
CA PHE A 372 -12.26 -6.93 4.28
C PHE A 372 -12.91 -5.95 5.27
N TYR A 373 -13.00 -4.66 4.89
CA TYR A 373 -13.63 -3.62 5.70
C TYR A 373 -15.13 -3.84 5.87
N ARG A 374 -15.82 -4.25 4.79
CA ARG A 374 -17.23 -4.64 4.86
C ARG A 374 -17.46 -5.81 5.81
N ALA A 375 -16.62 -6.84 5.76
CA ALA A 375 -16.70 -7.98 6.67
C ALA A 375 -16.47 -7.58 8.12
N ARG A 376 -15.53 -6.68 8.40
CA ARG A 376 -15.32 -6.10 9.75
C ARG A 376 -16.52 -5.33 10.25
N LEU A 377 -17.14 -4.51 9.40
CA LEU A 377 -18.35 -3.78 9.76
C LEU A 377 -19.54 -4.71 10.03
N LEU A 378 -19.74 -5.74 9.19
CA LEU A 378 -20.75 -6.77 9.41
C LEU A 378 -20.53 -7.55 10.71
N MET A 379 -19.27 -7.91 11.02
CA MET A 379 -18.94 -8.58 12.27
C MET A 379 -19.26 -7.68 13.47
N ALA A 380 -18.85 -6.40 13.42
CA ALA A 380 -19.13 -5.44 14.48
C ALA A 380 -20.64 -5.22 14.69
N TYR A 381 -21.41 -5.08 13.60
CA TYR A 381 -22.87 -4.94 13.65
C TYR A 381 -23.55 -6.19 14.21
N GLY A 382 -23.14 -7.38 13.76
CA GLY A 382 -23.64 -8.65 14.29
C GLY A 382 -23.35 -8.80 15.79
N SER A 383 -22.15 -8.45 16.25
CA SER A 383 -21.82 -8.44 17.67
C SER A 383 -22.63 -7.41 18.46
N TRP A 384 -22.89 -6.23 17.88
CA TRP A 384 -23.75 -5.22 18.47
C TRP A 384 -25.20 -5.71 18.60
N LEU A 385 -25.79 -6.27 17.55
CA LEU A 385 -27.13 -6.87 17.57
C LEU A 385 -27.27 -7.94 18.67
N ARG A 386 -26.25 -8.79 18.84
CA ARG A 386 -26.23 -9.78 19.92
C ARG A 386 -26.27 -9.11 21.29
N ARG A 387 -25.50 -8.04 21.51
CA ARG A 387 -25.52 -7.27 22.77
C ARG A 387 -26.88 -6.61 23.02
N GLN A 388 -27.59 -6.23 21.96
CA GLN A 388 -28.99 -5.76 22.03
C GLN A 388 -30.03 -6.88 22.17
N ARG A 389 -29.61 -8.13 22.43
CA ARG A 389 -30.46 -9.33 22.54
C ARG A 389 -31.20 -9.72 21.25
N ARG A 390 -30.79 -9.19 20.09
CA ARG A 390 -31.33 -9.51 18.75
C ARG A 390 -30.53 -10.63 18.09
N VAL A 391 -30.47 -11.78 18.77
CA VAL A 391 -29.62 -12.93 18.40
C VAL A 391 -29.97 -13.54 17.04
N ALA A 392 -31.26 -13.58 16.68
CA ALA A 392 -31.66 -14.13 15.39
C ALA A 392 -31.17 -13.27 14.22
N GLU A 393 -31.23 -11.95 14.37
CA GLU A 393 -30.81 -10.99 13.34
C GLU A 393 -29.29 -10.94 13.18
N SER A 394 -28.53 -11.13 14.27
CA SER A 394 -27.06 -11.06 14.22
C SER A 394 -26.43 -12.13 13.33
N ARG A 395 -27.04 -13.33 13.24
CA ARG A 395 -26.49 -14.48 12.52
C ARG A 395 -26.26 -14.19 11.04
N THR A 396 -27.15 -13.45 10.39
CA THR A 396 -27.02 -13.12 8.96
C THR A 396 -25.74 -12.31 8.71
N SER A 397 -25.50 -11.27 9.49
CA SER A 397 -24.29 -10.43 9.37
C SER A 397 -23.03 -11.20 9.76
N LEU A 398 -23.08 -12.00 10.82
CA LEU A 398 -21.93 -12.77 11.30
C LEU A 398 -21.52 -13.88 10.31
N ARG A 399 -22.48 -14.56 9.66
CA ARG A 399 -22.18 -15.53 8.59
C ARG A 399 -21.53 -14.85 7.39
N ALA A 400 -22.10 -13.74 6.92
CA ALA A 400 -21.54 -12.99 5.80
C ALA A 400 -20.10 -12.49 6.09
N ALA A 401 -19.84 -12.05 7.32
CA ALA A 401 -18.49 -11.69 7.76
C ALA A 401 -17.53 -12.89 7.73
N ARG A 402 -17.91 -14.01 8.35
CA ARG A 402 -17.13 -15.26 8.35
C ARG A 402 -16.80 -15.70 6.92
N ASP A 403 -17.80 -15.78 6.05
CA ASP A 403 -17.63 -16.28 4.68
C ASP A 403 -16.68 -15.39 3.88
N THR A 404 -16.73 -14.08 4.10
CA THR A 404 -15.80 -13.13 3.46
C THR A 404 -14.38 -13.28 4.01
N PHE A 405 -14.20 -13.39 5.33
CA PHE A 405 -12.88 -13.64 5.93
C PHE A 405 -12.28 -14.97 5.44
N ASP A 406 -13.09 -16.01 5.33
CA ASP A 406 -12.67 -17.30 4.82
C ASP A 406 -12.27 -17.22 3.34
N ALA A 407 -13.01 -16.47 2.53
CA ALA A 407 -12.69 -16.27 1.11
C ALA A 407 -11.37 -15.51 0.92
N LEU A 408 -11.08 -14.53 1.77
CA LEU A 408 -9.84 -13.77 1.75
C LEU A 408 -8.65 -14.59 2.31
N GLY A 409 -8.91 -15.56 3.21
CA GLY A 409 -7.87 -16.24 3.98
C GLY A 409 -7.46 -15.46 5.23
N ALA A 410 -8.34 -14.61 5.76
CA ALA A 410 -8.15 -13.82 6.97
C ALA A 410 -8.40 -14.69 8.22
N ILE A 411 -7.55 -15.68 8.45
CA ILE A 411 -7.82 -16.79 9.40
C ILE A 411 -8.23 -16.31 10.81
N PRO A 412 -7.50 -15.39 11.47
CA PRO A 412 -7.86 -14.96 12.82
C PRO A 412 -9.22 -14.24 12.86
N TRP A 413 -9.54 -13.48 11.82
CA TRP A 413 -10.81 -12.76 11.69
C TRP A 413 -11.98 -13.71 11.46
N GLY A 414 -11.76 -14.75 10.64
CA GLY A 414 -12.74 -15.83 10.44
C GLY A 414 -13.04 -16.58 11.75
N GLU A 415 -12.02 -16.91 12.54
CA GLU A 415 -12.23 -17.55 13.85
C GLU A 415 -13.00 -16.66 14.82
N ARG A 416 -12.68 -15.37 14.89
CA ARG A 416 -13.45 -14.39 15.69
C ARG A 416 -14.92 -14.34 15.25
N ALA A 417 -15.20 -14.33 13.94
CA ALA A 417 -16.58 -14.37 13.45
C ALA A 417 -17.30 -15.67 13.84
N ARG A 418 -16.60 -16.82 13.84
CA ARG A 418 -17.14 -18.09 14.33
C ARG A 418 -17.39 -18.09 15.83
N GLU A 419 -16.53 -17.46 16.63
CA GLU A 419 -16.75 -17.28 18.07
C GLU A 419 -18.02 -16.48 18.35
N GLU A 420 -18.24 -15.39 17.61
CA GLU A 420 -19.45 -14.58 17.74
C GLU A 420 -20.71 -15.35 17.29
N LEU A 421 -20.61 -16.23 16.27
CA LEU A 421 -21.68 -17.15 15.88
C LEU A 421 -21.96 -18.20 16.96
N ARG A 422 -20.93 -18.80 17.56
CA ARG A 422 -21.09 -19.75 18.67
C ARG A 422 -21.76 -19.09 19.87
N ALA A 423 -21.37 -17.85 20.19
CA ALA A 423 -22.02 -17.05 21.23
C ALA A 423 -23.49 -16.70 20.89
N SER A 424 -23.90 -16.77 19.62
CA SER A 424 -25.29 -16.66 19.18
C SER A 424 -26.07 -17.98 19.22
N GLY A 425 -25.45 -19.07 19.70
CA GLY A 425 -26.03 -20.42 19.73
C GLY A 425 -25.96 -21.18 18.40
N GLU A 426 -25.16 -20.71 17.44
CA GLU A 426 -24.95 -21.38 16.15
C GLU A 426 -23.57 -22.06 16.12
N THR A 427 -23.56 -23.38 15.91
CA THR A 427 -22.32 -24.13 15.73
C THR A 427 -21.80 -23.97 14.30
N SER A 428 -20.78 -23.12 14.13
CA SER A 428 -20.01 -23.02 12.88
C SER A 428 -18.74 -23.84 12.98
N ARG A 429 -18.57 -24.84 12.11
CA ARG A 429 -17.30 -25.60 12.00
C ARG A 429 -16.19 -24.70 11.46
N ALA A 430 -14.96 -24.92 11.92
CA ALA A 430 -13.76 -24.29 11.36
C ALA A 430 -13.55 -24.78 9.91
N ARG A 431 -13.09 -23.91 9.01
CA ARG A 431 -12.67 -24.31 7.66
C ARG A 431 -11.41 -25.17 7.80
N THR A 432 -11.42 -26.38 7.26
CA THR A 432 -10.18 -27.16 7.07
C THR A 432 -9.38 -26.48 5.95
N PRO A 433 -8.12 -26.06 6.16
CA PRO A 433 -7.31 -25.46 5.10
C PRO A 433 -7.23 -26.41 3.90
N GLU A 434 -7.60 -25.93 2.72
CA GLU A 434 -7.45 -26.72 1.50
C GLU A 434 -5.95 -26.85 1.17
N ALA A 435 -5.54 -27.90 0.45
CA ALA A 435 -4.12 -28.14 0.16
C ALA A 435 -3.45 -26.95 -0.57
N ARG A 436 -4.22 -26.17 -1.34
CA ARG A 436 -3.76 -24.93 -1.99
C ARG A 436 -3.43 -23.81 -1.01
N ASP A 437 -4.08 -23.77 0.15
CA ASP A 437 -3.91 -22.73 1.17
C ASP A 437 -2.59 -22.93 1.94
N GLN A 438 -1.90 -24.06 1.71
CA GLN A 438 -0.59 -24.40 2.29
C GLN A 438 0.59 -23.95 1.42
N LEU A 439 0.33 -23.45 0.21
CA LEU A 439 1.37 -22.94 -0.67
C LEU A 439 1.70 -21.50 -0.34
N THR A 440 2.99 -21.17 -0.37
CA THR A 440 3.36 -19.75 -0.44
C THR A 440 2.88 -19.15 -1.76
N PRO A 441 2.71 -17.84 -1.88
CA PRO A 441 2.19 -17.29 -3.13
C PRO A 441 3.17 -17.40 -4.30
N GLN A 442 4.49 -17.34 -4.07
CA GLN A 442 5.46 -17.75 -5.08
C GLN A 442 5.26 -19.21 -5.53
N GLU A 443 5.00 -20.09 -4.58
CA GLU A 443 4.73 -21.50 -4.84
C GLU A 443 3.42 -21.68 -5.63
N LEU A 444 2.38 -20.93 -5.29
CA LEU A 444 1.10 -20.93 -6.01
C LEU A 444 1.24 -20.38 -7.43
N GLN A 445 1.98 -19.28 -7.63
CA GLN A 445 2.23 -18.69 -8.94
C GLN A 445 3.02 -19.65 -9.84
N ILE A 446 4.08 -20.27 -9.30
CA ILE A 446 4.85 -21.31 -10.00
C ILE A 446 3.96 -22.52 -10.30
N ALA A 447 3.10 -22.94 -9.36
CA ALA A 447 2.22 -24.08 -9.54
C ALA A 447 1.12 -23.82 -10.60
N ARG A 448 0.57 -22.60 -10.66
CA ARG A 448 -0.40 -22.17 -11.69
C ARG A 448 0.22 -22.12 -13.07
N MET A 449 1.35 -21.42 -13.24
CA MET A 449 2.06 -21.40 -14.53
C MET A 449 2.48 -22.81 -14.97
N ALA A 450 2.82 -23.69 -14.01
CA ALA A 450 3.11 -25.08 -14.29
C ALA A 450 1.87 -25.90 -14.68
N ALA A 451 0.71 -25.62 -14.09
CA ALA A 451 -0.58 -26.23 -14.43
C ALA A 451 -1.11 -25.76 -15.80
N GLU A 452 -0.79 -24.53 -16.20
CA GLU A 452 -1.05 -23.93 -17.52
C GLU A 452 -0.12 -24.47 -18.63
N GLY A 453 0.84 -25.32 -18.27
CA GLY A 453 1.69 -26.04 -19.22
C GLY A 453 3.02 -25.36 -19.56
N LEU A 454 3.35 -24.21 -18.98
CA LEU A 454 4.65 -23.57 -19.19
C LEU A 454 5.77 -24.48 -18.69
N THR A 455 6.95 -24.44 -19.30
CA THR A 455 8.16 -25.17 -18.87
C THR A 455 8.88 -24.43 -17.74
N ASN A 456 9.76 -25.11 -17.00
CA ASN A 456 10.57 -24.44 -15.95
C ASN A 456 11.43 -23.30 -16.51
N ARG A 457 11.81 -23.36 -17.79
CA ARG A 457 12.57 -22.30 -18.46
C ARG A 457 11.70 -21.09 -18.75
N GLU A 458 10.49 -21.29 -19.24
CA GLU A 458 9.52 -20.21 -19.50
C GLU A 458 9.03 -19.58 -18.20
N ILE A 459 8.74 -20.39 -17.17
CA ILE A 459 8.41 -19.89 -15.83
C ILE A 459 9.59 -19.10 -15.27
N GLY A 460 10.81 -19.62 -15.42
CA GLY A 460 12.02 -18.94 -14.98
C GLY A 460 12.22 -17.59 -15.69
N GLN A 461 11.97 -17.53 -16.99
CA GLN A 461 12.00 -16.28 -17.75
C GLN A 461 10.92 -15.29 -17.29
N LYS A 462 9.68 -15.76 -17.07
CA LYS A 462 8.58 -14.91 -16.62
C LYS A 462 8.77 -14.36 -15.20
N LEU A 463 9.40 -15.14 -14.32
CA LEU A 463 9.60 -14.78 -12.90
C LEU A 463 11.01 -14.26 -12.60
N TYR A 464 11.87 -14.14 -13.61
CA TYR A 464 13.31 -13.84 -13.45
C TYR A 464 14.02 -14.81 -12.48
N LEU A 465 13.63 -16.08 -12.51
CA LEU A 465 14.23 -17.17 -11.73
C LEU A 465 15.02 -18.12 -12.63
N SER A 466 16.05 -18.76 -12.07
CA SER A 466 16.70 -19.86 -12.80
C SER A 466 15.73 -21.05 -12.95
N HIS A 467 15.80 -21.76 -14.08
CA HIS A 467 15.01 -22.98 -14.29
C HIS A 467 15.23 -24.04 -13.20
N ARG A 468 16.41 -24.02 -12.53
CA ARG A 468 16.74 -24.87 -11.37
C ARG A 468 15.97 -24.43 -10.13
N THR A 469 15.88 -23.12 -9.88
CA THR A 469 15.09 -22.54 -8.77
C THR A 469 13.63 -22.93 -8.92
N VAL A 470 13.04 -22.78 -10.11
CA VAL A 470 11.66 -23.21 -10.39
C VAL A 470 11.47 -24.71 -10.10
N GLY A 471 12.43 -25.54 -10.51
CA GLY A 471 12.43 -26.97 -10.20
C GLY A 471 12.47 -27.27 -8.69
N ALA A 472 13.22 -26.49 -7.91
CA ALA A 472 13.29 -26.62 -6.46
C ALA A 472 11.97 -26.22 -5.77
N HIS A 473 11.30 -25.16 -6.25
CA HIS A 473 9.95 -24.80 -5.78
C HIS A 473 8.94 -25.92 -6.09
N LEU A 474 8.93 -26.46 -7.30
CA LEU A 474 8.00 -27.54 -7.68
C LEU A 474 8.17 -28.81 -6.83
N ARG A 475 9.40 -29.14 -6.44
CA ARG A 475 9.66 -30.26 -5.50
C ARG A 475 9.06 -30.02 -4.11
N ARG A 476 8.96 -28.76 -3.65
CA ARG A 476 8.31 -28.39 -2.38
C ARG A 476 6.79 -28.29 -2.49
N ILE A 477 6.29 -27.87 -3.66
CA ILE A 477 4.86 -27.73 -3.96
C ILE A 477 4.15 -29.10 -4.00
N PHE A 478 4.76 -30.10 -4.63
CA PHE A 478 4.12 -31.41 -4.84
C PHE A 478 3.65 -32.09 -3.54
N PRO A 479 4.48 -32.19 -2.48
CA PRO A 479 4.02 -32.71 -1.19
C PRO A 479 2.91 -31.86 -0.55
N LYS A 480 3.00 -30.53 -0.62
CA LYS A 480 2.01 -29.60 -0.05
C LYS A 480 0.64 -29.73 -0.71
N LEU A 481 0.60 -29.99 -2.01
CA LEU A 481 -0.62 -30.23 -2.78
C LEU A 481 -1.08 -31.69 -2.78
N GLY A 482 -0.31 -32.62 -2.20
CA GLY A 482 -0.61 -34.06 -2.25
C GLY A 482 -0.54 -34.67 -3.65
N VAL A 483 0.23 -34.07 -4.57
CA VAL A 483 0.34 -34.53 -5.96
C VAL A 483 1.69 -35.17 -6.27
N ALA A 484 1.70 -36.23 -7.07
CA ALA A 484 2.93 -36.96 -7.40
C ALA A 484 3.73 -36.37 -8.58
N SER A 485 3.10 -35.53 -9.42
CA SER A 485 3.76 -35.01 -10.63
C SER A 485 3.09 -33.75 -11.17
N ARG A 486 3.81 -33.03 -12.05
CA ARG A 486 3.34 -31.82 -12.73
C ARG A 486 1.98 -32.00 -13.41
N ARG A 487 1.73 -33.17 -14.01
CA ARG A 487 0.46 -33.47 -14.71
C ARG A 487 -0.76 -33.45 -13.80
N HIS A 488 -0.56 -33.64 -12.50
CA HIS A 488 -1.64 -33.62 -11.51
C HIS A 488 -1.90 -32.22 -10.95
N LEU A 489 -1.09 -31.21 -11.30
CA LEU A 489 -1.29 -29.83 -10.83
C LEU A 489 -2.60 -29.23 -11.35
N THR A 490 -2.98 -29.49 -12.61
CA THR A 490 -4.22 -28.99 -13.20
C THR A 490 -5.47 -29.48 -12.46
N ALA A 491 -5.43 -30.70 -11.91
CA ALA A 491 -6.51 -31.25 -11.10
C ALA A 491 -6.52 -30.71 -9.66
N ALA A 492 -5.35 -30.39 -9.10
CA ALA A 492 -5.20 -29.82 -7.76
C ALA A 492 -5.43 -28.30 -7.70
N LEU A 493 -5.34 -27.60 -8.83
CA LEU A 493 -5.50 -26.15 -8.97
C LEU A 493 -6.51 -25.84 -10.09
N PRO A 494 -7.82 -26.10 -9.89
CA PRO A 494 -8.81 -25.77 -10.92
C PRO A 494 -8.79 -24.25 -11.19
N GLY A 495 -8.71 -23.89 -12.47
CA GLY A 495 -8.73 -22.49 -12.91
C GLY A 495 -10.06 -21.81 -12.56
N GLU A 496 -10.06 -20.48 -12.42
CA GLU A 496 -11.24 -19.66 -12.07
C GLU A 496 -12.39 -19.70 -13.12
N GLY A 497 -12.32 -20.54 -14.14
CA GLY A 497 -13.31 -20.65 -15.22
C GLY A 497 -14.28 -21.84 -15.15
N ALA A 498 -14.23 -22.70 -14.13
CA ALA A 498 -15.15 -23.85 -14.03
C ALA A 498 -16.04 -23.75 -12.78
N SER A 499 -17.04 -22.87 -12.84
CA SER A 499 -18.21 -23.00 -11.96
C SER A 499 -18.81 -24.38 -12.16
N ARG A 500 -18.96 -25.13 -11.07
CA ARG A 500 -19.67 -26.42 -11.03
C ARG A 500 -21.12 -26.16 -11.43
N THR A 501 -21.55 -26.78 -12.53
CA THR A 501 -22.96 -27.06 -12.84
C THR A 501 -23.62 -27.87 -11.73
#